data_AF-A0A6G0Z379-F1
#
_entry.id   AF-A0A6G0Z379-F1
#
_cell.length_a   1.000
_cell.length_b   1.000
_cell.length_c   1.000
_cell.angle_alpha   90.00
_cell.angle_beta   90.00
_cell.angle_gamma   90.00
#
_symmetry.space_group_name_H-M   'P 1'
#
loop_
_entity.id
_entity.type
_entity.pdbx_description
1 polymer ?
#
loop_
_entity_poly.entity_id
_entity_poly.type
_entity_poly.pdbx_seq_one_letter_code
_entity_poly.pdbx_strand_id
1 'polypeptide(L)'
;MSSSLPYKQFEDDDNQLELLPSSAEIKVYNVDGTYETVSVTPKTTPEQICSQIAKEVICTSYHWSIVEIWKDVGIERTIENHESVLLCYQNMGADENRILKLRLSNKMFHMFKHPEEFSLYRTWDLKKKKEAKIIQKVLNGDICPLHYGQVWVYDCNNPKPYWDITVLFLKDKNLYLSTNHKNLVPHIKKGGISYFRSLDYKNLGGFSGRSDL
;
A
#
# COMPACT_ATOMS: atom_id res chain seq x y z
N MET A 1 8.35 -15.94 22.40
CA MET A 1 8.77 -14.62 22.92
C MET A 1 8.32 -13.60 21.90
N SER A 2 7.45 -12.69 22.30
CA SER A 2 6.83 -11.67 21.44
C SER A 2 7.82 -10.52 21.29
N SER A 3 8.41 -10.35 20.10
CA SER A 3 9.17 -9.15 19.77
C SER A 3 8.29 -8.25 18.90
N SER A 4 7.57 -7.34 19.54
CA SER A 4 6.87 -6.26 18.86
C SER A 4 7.87 -5.17 18.49
N LEU A 5 7.99 -4.85 17.20
CA LEU A 5 8.39 -3.50 16.81
C LEU A 5 7.30 -2.53 17.31
N PRO A 6 7.65 -1.42 17.96
CA PRO A 6 6.67 -0.44 18.40
C PRO A 6 6.04 0.21 17.17
N TYR A 7 4.76 -0.05 16.95
CA TYR A 7 3.93 0.73 16.05
C TYR A 7 3.70 2.07 16.75
N LYS A 8 4.22 3.18 16.20
CA LYS A 8 3.80 4.50 16.64
C LYS A 8 2.31 4.62 16.31
N GLN A 9 1.47 4.82 17.32
CA GLN A 9 0.12 5.32 17.11
C GLN A 9 0.26 6.62 16.30
N PHE A 10 -0.35 6.66 15.12
CA PHE A 10 -0.70 7.94 14.51
C PHE A 10 -1.87 8.46 15.34
N GLU A 11 -1.55 9.25 16.38
CA GLU A 11 -2.55 10.10 17.01
C GLU A 11 -3.11 11.04 15.93
N ASP A 12 -4.41 11.36 15.99
CA ASP A 12 -5.04 12.35 15.13
C ASP A 12 -4.28 13.67 15.24
N ASP A 13 -3.45 13.94 14.23
CA ASP A 13 -2.33 14.87 14.29
C ASP A 13 -2.71 16.28 13.83
N ASP A 14 -3.96 16.68 14.08
CA ASP A 14 -4.45 18.01 13.72
C ASP A 14 -3.63 19.12 14.42
N ASN A 15 -2.93 18.79 15.52
CA ASN A 15 -2.02 19.69 16.24
C ASN A 15 -0.57 19.71 15.73
N GLN A 16 -0.13 18.82 14.83
CA GLN A 16 1.22 18.89 14.24
C GLN A 16 1.31 19.80 13.01
N LEU A 17 0.18 20.23 12.46
CA LEU A 17 0.13 21.18 11.34
C LEU A 17 0.72 22.57 11.67
N GLU A 18 0.84 22.95 12.94
CA GLU A 18 1.33 24.27 13.35
C GLU A 18 2.86 24.44 13.32
N LEU A 19 3.63 23.34 13.21
CA LEU A 19 5.11 23.38 13.23
C LEU A 19 5.76 23.00 11.89
N LEU A 20 4.98 22.61 10.89
CA LEU A 20 5.52 22.24 9.58
C LEU A 20 5.90 23.51 8.80
N PRO A 21 7.08 23.53 8.13
CA PRO A 21 7.43 24.64 7.26
C PRO A 21 6.32 24.87 6.23
N SER A 22 5.92 26.13 6.06
CA SER A 22 4.85 26.53 5.14
C SER A 22 5.13 26.14 3.69
N SER A 23 6.41 25.97 3.35
CA SER A 23 6.88 25.47 2.06
C SER A 23 8.31 24.93 2.15
N ALA A 24 8.71 24.11 1.18
CA ALA A 24 10.09 23.65 1.00
C ALA A 24 10.44 23.55 -0.49
N GLU A 25 11.72 23.67 -0.83
CA GLU A 25 12.23 23.32 -2.16
C GLU A 25 12.76 21.89 -2.13
N ILE A 26 12.26 21.05 -3.03
CA ILE A 26 12.60 19.63 -3.10
C ILE A 26 13.12 19.27 -4.49
N LYS A 27 13.98 18.24 -4.55
CA LYS A 27 14.45 17.68 -5.82
C LYS A 27 13.54 16.55 -6.26
N VAL A 28 13.07 16.62 -7.51
CA VAL A 28 12.33 15.55 -8.17
C VAL A 28 13.14 15.08 -9.36
N TYR A 29 13.62 13.83 -9.30
CA TYR A 29 14.48 13.26 -10.33
C TYR A 29 13.67 12.79 -11.53
N ASN A 30 14.16 13.09 -12.73
CA ASN A 30 13.64 12.60 -14.00
C ASN A 30 14.10 11.16 -14.29
N VAL A 31 13.56 10.59 -15.36
CA VAL A 31 13.88 9.21 -15.79
C VAL A 31 15.37 9.07 -16.12
N ASP A 32 15.95 10.10 -16.76
CA ASP A 32 17.36 10.19 -17.18
C ASP A 32 18.35 10.51 -16.05
N GLY A 33 17.86 10.76 -14.83
CA GLY A 33 18.69 11.08 -13.67
C GLY A 33 18.98 12.56 -13.46
N THR A 34 18.55 13.45 -14.37
CA THR A 34 18.45 14.88 -14.07
C THR A 34 17.39 15.14 -12.99
N TYR A 35 17.32 16.35 -12.45
CA TYR A 35 16.27 16.70 -11.49
C TYR A 35 15.78 18.12 -11.69
N GLU A 36 14.51 18.33 -11.35
CA GLU A 36 13.92 19.65 -11.17
C GLU A 36 13.85 20.01 -9.69
N THR A 37 14.03 21.30 -9.38
CA THR A 37 13.77 21.82 -8.03
C THR A 37 12.37 22.39 -7.99
N VAL A 38 11.52 21.85 -7.13
CA VAL A 38 10.09 22.18 -7.06
C VAL A 38 9.78 22.74 -5.69
N SER A 39 9.10 23.89 -5.66
CA SER A 39 8.54 24.44 -4.42
C SER A 39 7.25 23.71 -4.06
N VAL A 40 7.19 23.15 -2.85
CA VAL A 40 6.04 22.41 -2.35
C VAL A 40 5.51 23.04 -1.06
N THR A 41 4.20 22.93 -0.87
CA THR A 41 3.46 23.34 0.33
C THR A 41 2.73 22.13 0.90
N PRO A 42 2.12 22.20 2.10
CA PRO A 42 1.29 21.11 2.62
C PRO A 42 0.15 20.69 1.69
N LYS A 43 -0.30 21.58 0.79
CA LYS A 43 -1.38 21.30 -0.19
C LYS A 43 -0.88 20.79 -1.53
N THR A 44 0.44 20.70 -1.73
CA THR A 44 1.00 20.29 -3.01
C THR A 44 0.87 18.78 -3.20
N THR A 45 0.13 18.36 -4.23
CA THR A 45 -0.11 16.95 -4.55
C THR A 45 0.84 16.43 -5.63
N PRO A 46 1.02 15.10 -5.74
CA PRO A 46 1.81 14.50 -6.83
C PRO A 46 1.33 14.90 -8.21
N GLU A 47 0.02 15.04 -8.41
CA GLU A 47 -0.58 15.41 -9.70
C GLU A 47 -0.17 16.82 -10.14
N GLN A 48 -0.07 17.76 -9.20
CA GLN A 48 0.38 19.12 -9.48
C GLN A 48 1.84 19.13 -9.92
N ILE A 49 2.71 18.38 -9.23
CA ILE A 49 4.12 18.24 -9.59
C ILE A 49 4.27 17.57 -10.96
N CYS A 50 3.59 16.43 -11.17
CA CYS A 50 3.58 15.76 -12.47
C CYS A 50 3.14 16.70 -13.58
N SER A 51 2.08 17.48 -13.38
CA SER A 51 1.56 18.44 -14.36
C SER A 51 2.51 19.61 -14.61
N GLN A 52 3.28 20.03 -13.60
CA GLN A 52 4.30 21.07 -13.75
C GLN A 52 5.46 20.55 -14.61
N ILE A 53 6.03 19.39 -14.26
CA ILE A 53 7.21 18.84 -14.96
C ILE A 53 6.83 18.30 -16.35
N ALA A 54 5.67 17.65 -16.51
CA ALA A 54 5.25 17.07 -17.79
C ALA A 54 4.86 18.12 -18.84
N LYS A 55 4.58 19.37 -18.45
CA LYS A 55 4.40 20.47 -19.43
C LYS A 55 5.70 20.81 -20.15
N GLU A 56 6.84 20.54 -19.54
CA GLU A 56 8.17 20.79 -20.10
C GLU A 56 8.66 19.59 -20.93
N VAL A 57 8.15 18.38 -20.63
CA VAL A 57 8.47 17.12 -21.32
C VAL A 57 7.30 16.73 -22.22
N ILE A 58 7.34 17.10 -23.51
CA ILE A 58 6.31 16.85 -24.54
C ILE A 58 5.77 15.39 -24.48
N CYS A 59 4.67 15.13 -23.75
CA CYS A 59 3.94 13.88 -23.94
C CYS A 59 2.51 13.90 -23.41
N THR A 60 1.56 13.92 -24.34
CA THR A 60 0.12 14.08 -24.14
C THR A 60 -0.65 12.77 -23.84
N SER A 61 0.00 11.70 -23.35
CA SER A 61 -0.71 10.43 -23.12
C SER A 61 -0.23 9.53 -21.98
N TYR A 62 0.72 9.96 -21.14
CA TYR A 62 1.23 9.12 -20.06
C TYR A 62 0.80 9.60 -18.67
N HIS A 63 0.27 8.68 -17.87
CA HIS A 63 -0.02 8.90 -16.45
C HIS A 63 1.31 8.88 -15.68
N TRP A 64 1.93 10.06 -15.52
CA TRP A 64 3.10 10.24 -14.67
C TRP A 64 2.74 10.10 -13.20
N SER A 65 3.67 9.61 -12.40
CA SER A 65 3.54 9.52 -10.94
C SER A 65 4.83 9.93 -10.26
N ILE A 66 4.70 10.42 -9.03
CA ILE A 66 5.83 10.63 -8.14
C ILE A 66 6.05 9.36 -7.33
N VAL A 67 7.26 8.83 -7.38
CA VAL A 67 7.67 7.63 -6.66
C VAL A 67 8.68 8.03 -5.60
N GLU A 68 8.40 7.65 -4.37
CA GLU A 68 9.33 7.69 -3.25
C GLU A 68 10.22 6.44 -3.32
N ILE A 69 11.53 6.63 -3.36
CA ILE A 69 12.53 5.56 -3.47
C ILE A 69 13.48 5.64 -2.29
N TRP A 70 13.61 4.54 -1.54
CA TRP A 70 14.57 4.39 -0.45
C TRP A 70 15.67 3.43 -0.89
N LYS A 71 16.77 3.97 -1.41
CA LYS A 71 17.85 3.17 -2.00
C LYS A 71 18.62 2.35 -0.97
N ASP A 72 18.73 2.86 0.25
CA ASP A 72 19.38 2.24 1.40
C ASP A 72 18.76 0.88 1.77
N VAL A 73 17.44 0.75 1.63
CA VAL A 73 16.69 -0.49 1.92
C VAL A 73 16.17 -1.20 0.66
N GLY A 74 16.31 -0.59 -0.52
CA GLY A 74 15.90 -1.17 -1.80
C GLY A 74 14.39 -1.24 -2.01
N ILE A 75 13.61 -0.33 -1.43
CA ILE A 75 12.15 -0.26 -1.60
C ILE A 75 11.74 1.02 -2.31
N GLU A 76 10.57 1.00 -2.92
CA GLU A 76 9.92 2.17 -3.50
C GLU A 76 8.41 2.05 -3.36
N ARG A 77 7.72 3.19 -3.32
CA ARG A 77 6.26 3.27 -3.41
C ARG A 77 5.84 4.46 -4.25
N THR A 78 4.70 4.34 -4.92
CA THR A 78 4.07 5.48 -5.59
C THR A 78 3.34 6.33 -4.55
N ILE A 79 3.51 7.66 -4.61
CA ILE A 79 2.74 8.59 -3.79
C ILE A 79 1.38 8.80 -4.46
N GLU A 80 0.30 8.57 -3.73
CA GLU A 80 -1.07 8.70 -4.23
C GLU A 80 -1.48 10.16 -4.44
N ASN A 81 -2.37 10.41 -5.41
CA ASN A 81 -2.73 11.77 -5.83
C ASN A 81 -3.32 12.65 -4.72
N HIS A 82 -3.83 12.04 -3.64
CA HIS A 82 -4.42 12.75 -2.52
C HIS A 82 -3.42 13.05 -1.39
N GLU A 83 -2.23 12.44 -1.41
CA GLU A 83 -1.20 12.66 -0.40
C GLU A 83 -0.52 14.02 -0.58
N SER A 84 -0.01 14.57 0.53
CA SER A 84 0.83 15.78 0.52
C SER A 84 2.27 15.40 0.21
N VAL A 85 2.84 15.92 -0.89
CA VAL A 85 4.23 15.63 -1.25
C VAL A 85 5.20 16.16 -0.20
N LEU A 86 4.90 17.32 0.39
CA LEU A 86 5.74 17.89 1.45
C LEU A 86 5.81 16.95 2.66
N LEU A 87 4.67 16.42 3.11
CA LEU A 87 4.63 15.51 4.26
C LEU A 87 5.35 14.19 3.95
N CYS A 88 5.14 13.61 2.76
CA CYS A 88 5.88 12.42 2.35
C CYS A 88 7.39 12.69 2.32
N TYR A 89 7.81 13.82 1.76
CA TYR A 89 9.22 14.21 1.71
C TYR A 89 9.83 14.39 3.10
N GLN A 90 9.11 15.01 4.04
CA GLN A 90 9.58 15.16 5.42
C GLN A 90 9.70 13.82 6.13
N ASN A 91 8.78 12.89 5.89
CA ASN A 91 8.81 11.54 6.45
C ASN A 91 10.00 10.72 5.93
N MET A 92 10.50 11.01 4.72
CA MET A 92 11.74 10.42 4.22
C MET A 92 12.96 10.81 5.07
N GLY A 93 12.94 11.99 5.69
CA GLY A 93 14.05 12.55 6.46
C GLY A 93 15.18 13.10 5.58
N ALA A 94 16.25 13.60 6.22
CA ALA A 94 17.40 14.18 5.54
C ALA A 94 18.41 13.12 5.04
N ASP A 95 17.94 12.06 4.38
CA ASP A 95 18.77 10.98 3.85
C ASP A 95 18.91 11.08 2.32
N GLU A 96 20.14 11.25 1.84
CA GLU A 96 20.46 11.37 0.40
C GLU A 96 20.18 10.09 -0.40
N ASN A 97 20.05 8.94 0.27
CA ASN A 97 19.64 7.69 -0.35
C ASN A 97 18.15 7.63 -0.64
N ARG A 98 17.36 8.58 -0.11
CA ARG A 98 15.92 8.66 -0.28
C ARG A 98 15.58 9.79 -1.22
N ILE A 99 14.96 9.45 -2.35
CA ILE A 99 14.69 10.41 -3.42
C ILE A 99 13.24 10.33 -3.90
N LEU A 100 12.76 11.44 -4.46
CA LEU A 100 11.53 11.49 -5.22
C LEU A 100 11.86 11.41 -6.70
N LYS A 101 11.20 10.51 -7.43
CA LYS A 101 11.45 10.29 -8.85
C LYS A 101 10.15 10.33 -9.65
N LEU A 102 10.16 11.03 -10.79
CA LEU A 102 9.12 11.00 -11.78
C LEU A 102 9.18 9.67 -12.54
N ARG A 103 8.05 8.95 -12.60
CA ARG A 103 7.96 7.66 -13.29
C ARG A 103 6.67 7.52 -14.08
N LEU A 104 6.76 6.85 -15.22
CA LEU A 104 5.61 6.40 -15.99
C LEU A 104 4.86 5.32 -15.21
N SER A 105 3.58 5.53 -14.90
CA SER A 105 2.77 4.55 -14.18
C SER A 105 1.46 4.28 -14.90
N ASN A 106 1.35 3.11 -15.51
CA ASN A 106 0.08 2.62 -16.04
C ASN A 106 -0.76 1.88 -14.98
N LYS A 107 -0.24 1.70 -13.76
CA LYS A 107 -0.82 0.77 -12.77
C LYS A 107 -1.74 1.41 -11.74
N MET A 108 -1.59 2.70 -11.43
CA MET A 108 -2.32 3.38 -10.34
C MET A 108 -3.84 3.23 -10.45
N PHE A 109 -4.36 3.16 -11.67
CA PHE A 109 -5.80 3.01 -11.91
C PHE A 109 -6.18 1.68 -12.58
N HIS A 110 -5.24 0.73 -12.67
CA HIS A 110 -5.46 -0.55 -13.36
C HIS A 110 -6.63 -1.32 -12.74
N MET A 111 -6.74 -1.30 -11.41
CA MET A 111 -7.86 -1.94 -10.69
C MET A 111 -9.23 -1.34 -11.02
N PHE A 112 -9.31 -0.04 -11.30
CA PHE A 112 -10.57 0.60 -11.67
C PHE A 112 -10.90 0.39 -13.15
N LYS A 113 -9.89 0.27 -14.01
CA LYS A 113 -10.06 0.02 -15.45
C LYS A 113 -10.36 -1.46 -15.76
N HIS A 114 -9.74 -2.36 -15.00
CA HIS A 114 -9.76 -3.82 -15.20
C HIS A 114 -10.01 -4.58 -13.88
N PRO A 115 -11.11 -4.32 -13.15
CA PRO A 115 -11.41 -4.98 -11.88
C PRO A 115 -11.47 -6.50 -11.97
N GLU A 116 -11.85 -7.06 -13.12
CA GLU A 116 -11.90 -8.49 -13.44
C GLU A 116 -10.54 -9.19 -13.32
N GLU A 117 -9.44 -8.46 -13.56
CA GLU A 117 -8.09 -9.00 -13.47
C GLU A 117 -7.65 -9.22 -12.01
N PHE A 118 -8.27 -8.54 -11.05
CA PHE A 118 -7.87 -8.58 -9.65
C PHE A 118 -8.66 -9.65 -8.88
N SER A 119 -7.92 -10.59 -8.28
CA SER A 119 -8.47 -11.70 -7.49
C SER A 119 -9.31 -11.26 -6.30
N LEU A 120 -9.08 -10.03 -5.79
CA LEU A 120 -9.93 -9.35 -4.81
C LEU A 120 -11.42 -9.35 -5.23
N TYR A 121 -11.69 -9.19 -6.53
CA TYR A 121 -13.03 -9.12 -7.11
C TYR A 121 -13.49 -10.47 -7.69
N ARG A 122 -12.58 -11.40 -8.00
CA ARG A 122 -12.90 -12.76 -8.50
C ARG A 122 -13.61 -13.64 -7.48
N THR A 123 -13.50 -13.31 -6.20
CA THR A 123 -14.26 -13.99 -5.12
C THR A 123 -15.74 -13.62 -5.13
N TRP A 124 -16.19 -12.73 -6.00
CA TRP A 124 -17.59 -12.36 -6.10
C TRP A 124 -18.24 -13.05 -7.29
N ASP A 125 -19.53 -13.38 -7.17
CA ASP A 125 -20.33 -13.85 -8.30
C ASP A 125 -20.56 -12.68 -9.27
N LEU A 126 -19.51 -12.37 -10.05
CA LEU A 126 -19.46 -11.29 -11.03
C LEU A 126 -20.53 -11.48 -12.11
N LYS A 127 -21.02 -12.72 -12.30
CA LYS A 127 -22.09 -13.03 -13.26
C LYS A 127 -23.46 -12.51 -12.85
N LYS A 128 -23.67 -12.10 -11.59
CA LYS A 128 -24.99 -11.68 -11.07
C LYS A 128 -25.08 -10.24 -10.57
N LYS A 129 -24.02 -9.42 -10.58
CA LYS A 129 -24.06 -8.06 -10.02
C LYS A 129 -23.29 -7.02 -10.84
N LYS A 130 -23.89 -5.83 -10.92
CA LYS A 130 -23.32 -4.57 -11.42
C LYS A 130 -21.98 -4.28 -10.72
N GLU A 131 -20.85 -4.60 -11.35
CA GLU A 131 -19.47 -4.49 -10.83
C GLU A 131 -19.21 -3.16 -10.11
N ALA A 132 -19.64 -2.05 -10.70
CA ALA A 132 -19.56 -0.71 -10.13
C ALA A 132 -20.18 -0.59 -8.71
N LYS A 133 -21.28 -1.30 -8.43
CA LYS A 133 -21.92 -1.27 -7.10
C LYS A 133 -21.08 -1.96 -6.04
N ILE A 134 -20.25 -2.96 -6.39
CA ILE A 134 -19.43 -3.65 -5.39
C ILE A 134 -18.14 -2.88 -5.14
N ILE A 135 -17.52 -2.34 -6.20
CA ILE A 135 -16.40 -1.42 -6.08
C ILE A 135 -16.79 -0.23 -5.20
N GLN A 136 -17.95 0.39 -5.43
CA GLN A 136 -18.44 1.49 -4.59
C GLN A 136 -18.57 1.10 -3.12
N LYS A 137 -19.06 -0.10 -2.81
CA LYS A 137 -19.16 -0.59 -1.43
C LYS A 137 -17.80 -0.80 -0.76
N VAL A 138 -16.80 -1.24 -1.51
CA VAL A 138 -15.42 -1.31 -0.98
C VAL A 138 -14.88 0.08 -0.72
N LEU A 139 -15.06 1.02 -1.66
CA LEU A 139 -14.59 2.39 -1.51
C LEU A 139 -15.28 3.13 -0.36
N ASN A 140 -16.56 2.85 -0.12
CA ASN A 140 -17.31 3.38 1.03
C ASN A 140 -16.88 2.74 2.36
N GLY A 141 -16.10 1.66 2.34
CA GLY A 141 -15.76 0.88 3.53
C GLY A 141 -16.90 -0.02 4.03
N ASP A 142 -18.00 -0.16 3.29
CA ASP A 142 -19.14 -1.02 3.62
C ASP A 142 -18.77 -2.50 3.58
N ILE A 143 -17.78 -2.86 2.76
CA ILE A 143 -17.31 -4.23 2.57
C ILE A 143 -15.78 -4.24 2.54
N CYS A 144 -15.16 -5.07 3.38
CA CYS A 144 -13.75 -5.41 3.23
C CYS A 144 -13.60 -6.54 2.20
N PRO A 145 -12.81 -6.37 1.13
CA PRO A 145 -12.55 -7.44 0.19
C PRO A 145 -11.78 -8.55 0.91
N LEU A 146 -12.37 -9.74 0.89
CA LEU A 146 -11.75 -10.92 1.48
C LEU A 146 -10.63 -11.38 0.55
N HIS A 147 -9.39 -11.37 1.03
CA HIS A 147 -8.24 -11.81 0.26
C HIS A 147 -7.37 -12.76 1.05
N TYR A 148 -6.76 -13.72 0.37
CA TYR A 148 -5.75 -14.58 0.96
C TYR A 148 -4.72 -14.99 -0.09
N GLY A 149 -3.53 -15.33 0.38
CA GLY A 149 -2.48 -15.89 -0.46
C GLY A 149 -1.41 -16.57 0.38
N GLN A 150 -0.71 -17.53 -0.22
CA GLN A 150 0.56 -17.99 0.33
C GLN A 150 1.62 -16.95 -0.05
N VAL A 151 2.37 -16.48 0.94
CA VAL A 151 3.43 -15.48 0.78
C VAL A 151 4.69 -15.97 1.46
N TRP A 152 5.84 -15.56 0.91
CA TRP A 152 7.13 -15.71 1.57
C TRP A 152 7.31 -14.54 2.54
N VAL A 153 7.58 -14.86 3.80
CA VAL A 153 7.89 -13.87 4.84
C VAL A 153 9.34 -14.08 5.25
N TYR A 154 10.10 -13.00 5.28
CA TYR A 154 11.45 -12.99 5.82
C TYR A 154 11.39 -12.72 7.32
N ASP A 155 11.74 -13.71 8.14
CA ASP A 155 11.83 -13.54 9.59
C ASP A 155 13.24 -13.10 9.98
N CYS A 156 13.40 -11.79 10.18
CA CYS A 156 14.64 -11.19 10.64
C CYS A 156 14.78 -11.09 12.17
N ASN A 157 13.76 -11.50 12.93
CA ASN A 157 13.80 -11.48 14.40
C ASN A 157 14.50 -12.73 14.98
N ASN A 158 14.77 -13.73 14.14
CA ASN A 158 15.52 -14.92 14.52
C ASN A 158 17.04 -14.66 14.49
N PRO A 159 17.83 -15.20 15.44
CA PRO A 159 19.30 -15.15 15.36
C PRO A 159 19.88 -15.70 14.06
N LYS A 160 19.14 -16.59 13.37
CA LYS A 160 19.42 -17.03 12.01
C LYS A 160 18.23 -16.66 11.12
N PRO A 161 18.27 -15.49 10.46
CA PRO A 161 17.19 -15.04 9.58
C PRO A 161 16.92 -16.05 8.47
N TYR A 162 15.64 -16.24 8.13
CA TYR A 162 15.23 -17.19 7.11
C TYR A 162 13.95 -16.76 6.41
N TRP A 163 13.71 -17.32 5.23
CA TRP A 163 12.46 -17.19 4.49
C TRP A 163 11.54 -18.38 4.80
N ASP A 164 10.27 -18.10 5.09
CA ASP A 164 9.25 -19.14 5.32
C ASP A 164 7.95 -18.83 4.59
N ILE A 165 7.19 -19.88 4.27
CA ILE A 165 5.89 -19.77 3.63
C ILE A 165 4.81 -19.64 4.71
N THR A 166 4.04 -18.56 4.60
CA THR A 166 2.90 -18.26 5.48
C THR A 166 1.66 -18.01 4.64
N VAL A 167 0.47 -18.17 5.24
CA VAL A 167 -0.77 -17.66 4.64
C VAL A 167 -1.02 -16.25 5.16
N LEU A 168 -1.06 -15.30 4.24
CA LEU A 168 -1.52 -13.93 4.48
C LEU A 168 -3.01 -13.86 4.19
N PHE A 169 -3.72 -13.14 5.04
CA PHE A 169 -5.17 -13.10 5.01
C PHE A 169 -5.69 -11.71 5.39
N LEU A 170 -6.51 -11.12 4.53
CA LEU A 170 -7.13 -9.81 4.74
C LEU A 170 -8.64 -10.00 4.99
N LYS A 171 -9.11 -9.61 6.17
CA LYS A 171 -10.54 -9.65 6.56
C LYS A 171 -10.82 -8.61 7.62
N ASP A 172 -12.02 -8.02 7.56
CA ASP A 172 -12.49 -7.05 8.55
C ASP A 172 -11.46 -5.94 8.80
N LYS A 173 -10.83 -5.44 7.71
CA LYS A 173 -9.78 -4.41 7.70
C LYS A 173 -8.48 -4.79 8.41
N ASN A 174 -8.29 -6.07 8.75
CA ASN A 174 -7.12 -6.58 9.44
C ASN A 174 -6.33 -7.55 8.55
N LEU A 175 -5.01 -7.48 8.67
CA LEU A 175 -4.09 -8.40 8.01
C LEU A 175 -3.61 -9.46 9.01
N TYR A 176 -3.85 -10.72 8.69
CA TYR A 176 -3.49 -11.87 9.51
C TYR A 176 -2.45 -12.73 8.81
N LEU A 177 -1.60 -13.35 9.62
CA LEU A 177 -0.56 -14.28 9.19
C LEU A 177 -0.75 -15.61 9.92
N SER A 178 -0.67 -16.73 9.19
CA SER A 178 -0.58 -18.06 9.80
C SER A 178 0.48 -18.92 9.15
N THR A 179 1.39 -19.42 9.99
CA THR A 179 2.42 -20.39 9.63
C THR A 179 1.83 -21.79 9.38
N ASN A 180 0.57 -22.03 9.78
CA ASN A 180 -0.14 -23.29 9.56
C ASN A 180 -0.67 -23.44 8.11
N HIS A 181 0.13 -23.05 7.12
CA HIS A 181 -0.26 -23.04 5.73
C HIS A 181 -0.62 -24.43 5.20
N LYS A 182 0.06 -25.49 5.68
CA LYS A 182 -0.16 -26.88 5.23
C LYS A 182 -1.57 -27.38 5.50
N ASN A 183 -2.13 -27.04 6.66
CA ASN A 183 -3.51 -27.42 7.00
C ASN A 183 -4.51 -26.42 6.42
N LEU A 184 -4.20 -25.12 6.45
CA LEU A 184 -5.16 -24.08 6.09
C LEU A 184 -5.45 -24.05 4.58
N VAL A 185 -4.42 -24.20 3.73
CA VAL A 185 -4.56 -24.09 2.27
C VAL A 185 -5.53 -25.13 1.68
N PRO A 186 -5.50 -26.43 2.05
CA PRO A 186 -6.49 -27.40 1.61
C PRO A 186 -7.93 -27.05 2.00
N HIS A 187 -8.15 -26.62 3.25
CA HIS A 187 -9.50 -26.25 3.72
C HIS A 187 -10.04 -25.03 2.98
N ILE A 188 -9.18 -24.04 2.77
CA ILE A 188 -9.45 -22.87 1.95
C ILE A 188 -9.84 -23.25 0.51
N LYS A 189 -9.06 -24.12 -0.14
CA LYS A 189 -9.31 -24.55 -1.52
C LYS A 189 -10.64 -25.30 -1.64
N LYS A 190 -10.98 -26.11 -0.64
CA LYS A 190 -12.20 -26.92 -0.62
C LYS A 190 -13.44 -26.11 -0.25
N GLY A 191 -13.33 -25.23 0.73
CA GLY A 191 -14.46 -24.47 1.28
C GLY A 191 -14.71 -23.14 0.56
N GLY A 192 -13.75 -22.61 -0.19
CA GLY A 192 -13.88 -21.31 -0.83
C GLY A 192 -14.23 -20.21 0.17
N ILE A 193 -14.99 -19.20 -0.28
CA ILE A 193 -15.35 -17.99 0.50
C ILE A 193 -16.13 -18.28 1.78
N SER A 194 -16.92 -19.36 1.83
CA SER A 194 -17.71 -19.68 3.02
C SER A 194 -16.83 -20.10 4.20
N TYR A 195 -15.79 -20.90 3.94
CA TYR A 195 -14.80 -21.26 4.96
C TYR A 195 -14.11 -20.03 5.55
N PHE A 196 -13.78 -19.06 4.71
CA PHE A 196 -13.18 -17.80 5.15
C PHE A 196 -14.09 -16.94 6.03
N ARG A 197 -15.39 -16.92 5.73
CA ARG A 197 -16.35 -16.20 6.57
C ARG A 197 -16.50 -16.87 7.93
N SER A 198 -16.49 -18.20 7.98
CA SER A 198 -16.66 -18.98 9.20
C SER A 198 -15.41 -19.08 10.08
N LEU A 199 -14.22 -18.72 9.57
CA LEU A 199 -12.99 -18.71 10.37
C LEU A 199 -13.10 -17.67 11.50
N ASP A 200 -13.20 -18.17 12.73
CA ASP A 200 -13.10 -17.42 13.99
C ASP A 200 -11.64 -17.48 14.48
N TYR A 201 -10.92 -16.36 14.35
CA TYR A 201 -9.47 -16.30 14.58
C TYR A 201 -9.07 -16.44 16.04
N LYS A 202 -10.03 -16.32 16.98
CA LYS A 202 -9.76 -16.52 18.41
C LYS A 202 -9.54 -18.00 18.76
N ASN A 203 -10.00 -18.93 17.92
CA ASN A 203 -10.00 -20.37 18.22
C ASN A 203 -9.04 -21.20 17.34
N LEU A 204 -8.29 -20.57 16.45
CA LEU A 204 -7.34 -21.25 15.57
C LEU A 204 -5.93 -21.05 16.10
N GLY A 205 -5.48 -21.99 16.93
CA GLY A 205 -4.09 -22.04 17.39
C GLY A 205 -3.13 -21.95 16.19
N GLY A 206 -2.45 -20.81 16.06
CA GLY A 206 -1.52 -20.55 14.94
C GLY A 206 -1.77 -19.27 14.13
N PHE A 207 -2.73 -18.42 14.51
CA PHE A 207 -2.79 -17.04 14.04
C PHE A 207 -2.33 -16.09 15.15
N SER A 208 -1.23 -15.38 14.93
CA SER A 208 -0.92 -14.18 15.71
C SER A 208 -1.65 -13.00 15.08
N GLY A 209 -2.93 -12.86 15.42
CA GLY A 209 -3.68 -11.63 15.13
C GLY A 209 -3.33 -10.60 16.20
N ARG A 210 -2.71 -9.50 15.81
CA ARG A 210 -2.61 -8.32 16.66
C ARG A 210 -3.90 -7.54 16.45
N SER A 211 -4.84 -7.64 17.39
CA SER A 211 -5.98 -6.74 17.48
C SER A 211 -5.54 -5.51 18.28
N ASP A 212 -4.79 -4.62 17.64
CA ASP A 212 -4.47 -3.32 18.22
C ASP A 212 -5.29 -2.28 17.46
N LEU A 213 -6.54 -2.12 17.91
CA LEU A 213 -7.23 -0.83 17.94
C LEU A 213 -7.41 -0.48 19.42
#